data_AF-A0A1Q9VW74-F1
#
_entry.id   AF-A0A1Q9VW74-F1
#
_cell.length_a   1.000
_cell.length_b   1.000
_cell.length_c   1.000
_cell.angle_alpha   90.00
_cell.angle_beta   90.00
_cell.angle_gamma   90.00
#
_symmetry.space_group_name_H-M   'P 1'
#
loop_
_entity.id
_entity.type
_entity.pdbx_description
1 polymer ?
#
loop_
_entity_poly.entity_id
_entity_poly.type
_entity_poly.pdbx_seq_one_letter_code
_entity_poly.pdbx_strand_id
1 'polypeptide(L)'
;MTRPAFDTETDNSALRCRFTWCWYIQVTHTPDPYRVHDLIFIDSADLAGGCLFIAVYTNHVIDWDWCRSETTTAYTDLLTGITAQLLVTTDGGQGAHSAINTCWPTAKAQRVVRRHTTSRPRTPA
;
A
#
# COMPACT_ATOMS: atom_id res chain seq x y z
N MET A 1 -21.94 26.91 32.41
CA MET A 1 -21.18 26.74 31.17
C MET A 1 -20.58 25.34 31.18
N THR A 2 -21.33 24.36 30.68
CA THR A 2 -20.99 22.94 30.64
C THR A 2 -20.50 22.60 29.23
N ARG A 3 -19.28 22.06 29.10
CA ARG A 3 -18.77 21.55 27.82
C ARG A 3 -19.69 20.43 27.34
N PRO A 4 -20.10 20.39 26.06
CA PRO A 4 -20.82 19.23 25.55
C PRO A 4 -19.86 18.04 25.54
N ALA A 5 -20.38 16.89 25.99
CA ALA A 5 -19.73 15.60 25.81
C ALA A 5 -19.52 15.35 24.31
N PHE A 6 -18.38 14.80 23.95
CA PHE A 6 -18.14 14.34 22.59
C PHE A 6 -18.93 13.04 22.45
N ASP A 7 -20.05 13.07 21.72
CA ASP A 7 -20.91 11.91 21.52
C ASP A 7 -20.16 10.85 20.69
N THR A 8 -19.66 9.81 21.36
CA THR A 8 -18.92 8.69 20.78
C THR A 8 -19.86 7.58 20.31
N GLU A 9 -20.74 7.88 19.37
CA GLU A 9 -21.50 6.82 18.67
C GLU A 9 -21.69 7.21 17.21
N THR A 10 -20.59 7.23 16.47
CA THR A 10 -20.68 7.39 15.01
C THR A 10 -21.14 6.06 14.42
N ASP A 11 -22.40 6.01 13.97
CA ASP A 11 -22.97 4.87 13.25
C ASP A 11 -22.04 4.43 12.10
N ASN A 12 -21.68 3.14 12.09
CA ASN A 12 -20.82 2.53 11.08
C ASN A 12 -21.33 2.79 9.65
N SER A 13 -22.65 2.89 9.46
CA SER A 13 -23.24 3.22 8.16
C SER A 13 -22.86 4.63 7.69
N ALA A 14 -22.92 5.62 8.60
CA ALA A 14 -22.53 7.00 8.33
C ALA A 14 -21.02 7.12 8.03
N LEU A 15 -20.17 6.38 8.76
CA LEU A 15 -18.74 6.29 8.47
C LEU A 15 -18.46 5.66 7.10
N ARG A 16 -19.13 4.55 6.76
CA ARG A 16 -18.97 3.89 5.46
C ARG A 16 -19.34 4.81 4.31
N CYS A 17 -20.47 5.52 4.42
CA CYS A 17 -20.89 6.50 3.42
C CYS A 17 -19.86 7.62 3.28
N ARG A 18 -19.43 8.21 4.40
CA ARG A 18 -18.45 9.32 4.41
C ARG A 18 -17.10 8.95 3.79
N PHE A 19 -16.66 7.71 3.96
CA PHE A 19 -15.38 7.21 3.43
C PHE A 19 -15.53 6.39 2.15
N THR A 20 -16.71 6.34 1.52
CA THR A 20 -16.93 5.53 0.30
C THR A 20 -15.99 5.96 -0.83
N TRP A 21 -15.70 7.26 -0.96
CA TRP A 21 -14.78 7.77 -1.97
C TRP A 21 -13.34 7.26 -1.80
N CYS A 22 -12.91 6.94 -0.57
CA CYS A 22 -11.58 6.37 -0.31
C CYS A 22 -11.43 4.95 -0.88
N TRP A 23 -12.56 4.27 -1.12
CA TRP A 23 -12.61 2.90 -1.59
C TRP A 23 -12.98 2.80 -3.07
N TYR A 24 -13.00 3.91 -3.81
CA TYR A 24 -13.14 3.90 -5.27
C TYR A 24 -11.82 3.50 -5.96
N ILE A 25 -11.29 2.35 -5.56
CA ILE A 25 -10.09 1.74 -6.14
C ILE A 25 -10.56 0.83 -7.27
N GLN A 26 -10.18 1.14 -8.51
CA GLN A 26 -10.43 0.22 -9.62
C GLN A 26 -9.49 -0.98 -9.47
N VAL A 27 -10.07 -2.18 -9.40
CA VAL A 27 -9.31 -3.43 -9.26
C VAL A 27 -8.82 -3.84 -10.64
N THR A 28 -7.57 -3.47 -10.96
CA THR A 28 -6.91 -3.91 -12.19
C THR A 28 -5.86 -4.96 -11.85
N HIS A 29 -6.28 -6.21 -11.66
CA HIS A 29 -5.36 -7.36 -11.57
C HIS A 29 -4.77 -7.79 -12.92
N THR A 30 -4.90 -6.95 -13.95
CA THR A 30 -4.33 -7.19 -15.27
C THR A 30 -3.57 -5.94 -15.72
N PRO A 31 -2.47 -5.57 -15.02
CA PRO A 31 -1.59 -4.51 -15.50
C PRO A 31 -1.10 -4.84 -16.92
N ASP A 32 -0.91 -3.81 -17.74
CA ASP A 32 -0.40 -3.98 -19.11
C ASP A 32 1.02 -4.55 -19.06
N PRO A 33 1.28 -5.76 -19.58
CA PRO A 33 2.57 -6.43 -19.48
C PRO A 33 3.69 -5.71 -20.25
N TYR A 34 3.35 -4.76 -21.13
CA TYR A 34 4.33 -4.01 -21.91
C TYR A 34 4.58 -2.60 -21.36
N ARG A 35 3.84 -2.18 -20.34
CA ARG A 35 3.93 -0.81 -19.82
C ARG A 35 5.05 -0.67 -18.79
N VAL A 36 6.11 0.02 -19.20
CA VAL A 36 7.24 0.37 -18.33
C VAL A 36 7.17 1.85 -17.97
N HIS A 37 7.16 2.12 -16.67
CA HIS A 37 7.23 3.43 -16.05
C HIS A 37 8.67 3.77 -15.64
N ASP A 38 8.94 5.06 -15.57
CA ASP A 38 10.20 5.63 -15.09
C ASP A 38 10.37 5.46 -13.58
N LEU A 39 9.30 5.67 -12.81
CA LEU A 39 9.28 5.55 -11.36
C LEU A 39 7.92 5.05 -10.88
N ILE A 40 7.91 3.99 -10.08
CA ILE A 40 6.72 3.56 -9.36
C ILE A 40 6.93 3.58 -7.84
N PHE A 41 5.84 3.70 -7.10
CA PHE A 41 5.84 3.61 -5.65
C PHE A 41 5.15 2.32 -5.20
N ILE A 42 5.79 1.61 -4.27
CA ILE A 42 5.22 0.42 -3.63
C ILE A 42 5.16 0.68 -2.13
N ASP A 43 3.96 0.52 -1.58
CA ASP A 43 3.68 0.67 -0.15
C ASP A 43 2.79 -0.48 0.33
N SER A 44 2.85 -0.76 1.62
CA SER A 44 1.97 -1.69 2.30
C SER A 44 1.33 -1.02 3.51
N ALA A 45 0.00 -1.06 3.61
CA ALA A 45 -0.74 -0.59 4.76
C ALA A 45 -1.27 -1.77 5.58
N ASP A 46 -0.82 -1.89 6.83
CA ASP A 46 -1.40 -2.83 7.78
C ASP A 46 -2.74 -2.29 8.30
N LEU A 47 -3.80 -3.06 8.08
CA LEU A 47 -5.18 -2.70 8.36
C LEU A 47 -5.83 -3.77 9.26
N ALA A 48 -6.91 -3.40 9.95
CA ALA A 48 -7.67 -4.36 10.72
C ALA A 48 -8.27 -5.44 9.79
N GLY A 49 -7.68 -6.64 9.79
CA GLY A 49 -8.12 -7.78 8.98
C GLY A 49 -7.18 -8.17 7.83
N GLY A 50 -6.03 -7.51 7.67
CA GLY A 50 -5.02 -7.87 6.68
C GLY A 50 -4.15 -6.69 6.29
N CYS A 51 -3.30 -6.91 5.29
CA CYS A 51 -2.38 -5.90 4.79
C CYS A 51 -2.66 -5.65 3.32
N LEU A 52 -2.86 -4.38 2.98
CA LEU A 52 -3.04 -3.90 1.61
C LEU A 52 -1.68 -3.59 1.01
N PHE A 53 -1.39 -4.21 -0.12
CA PHE A 53 -0.19 -3.97 -0.93
C PHE A 53 -0.59 -3.22 -2.18
N ILE A 54 0.12 -2.15 -2.52
CA ILE A 54 -0.25 -1.34 -3.66
C ILE A 54 0.98 -0.88 -4.44
N ALA A 55 0.93 -1.03 -5.76
CA ALA A 55 1.86 -0.44 -6.70
C ALA A 55 1.16 0.71 -7.43
N VAL A 56 1.72 1.91 -7.35
CA VAL A 56 1.14 3.10 -7.98
C VAL A 56 2.14 3.81 -8.88
N TYR A 57 1.62 4.31 -9.99
CA TYR A 57 2.23 5.39 -10.73
C TYR A 57 1.60 6.72 -10.31
N THR A 58 2.30 7.82 -10.59
CA THR A 58 1.96 9.21 -10.22
C THR A 58 0.47 9.57 -10.14
N ASN A 59 -0.38 9.04 -11.02
CA ASN A 59 -1.80 9.33 -11.11
C ASN A 59 -2.73 8.10 -11.16
N HIS A 60 -2.21 6.88 -11.07
CA HIS A 60 -3.06 5.68 -11.11
C HIS A 60 -2.42 4.49 -10.38
N VAL A 61 -3.29 3.61 -9.90
CA VAL A 61 -2.89 2.30 -9.37
C VAL A 61 -2.52 1.39 -10.55
N ILE A 62 -1.38 0.72 -10.45
CA ILE A 62 -0.93 -0.28 -11.42
C ILE A 62 -1.56 -1.62 -11.06
N ASP A 63 -1.36 -2.05 -9.82
CA ASP A 63 -1.94 -3.25 -9.24
C ASP A 63 -2.00 -3.10 -7.71
N TRP A 64 -2.83 -3.93 -7.07
CA TRP A 64 -2.90 -4.04 -5.62
C TRP A 64 -3.30 -5.44 -5.20
N ASP A 65 -2.89 -5.86 -4.00
CA ASP A 65 -3.25 -7.16 -3.44
C ASP A 65 -3.60 -7.04 -1.96
N TRP A 66 -4.48 -7.91 -1.48
CA TRP A 66 -4.83 -8.05 -0.08
C TRP A 66 -4.25 -9.34 0.48
N CYS A 67 -3.32 -9.21 1.43
CA CYS A 67 -2.75 -10.36 2.11
C CYS A 67 -3.08 -10.34 3.61
N ARG A 68 -2.76 -11.43 4.32
CA ARG A 68 -3.02 -11.52 5.76
C ARG A 68 -1.98 -10.79 6.62
N SER A 69 -0.79 -10.57 6.09
CA SER A 69 0.36 -10.03 6.83
C SER A 69 1.44 -9.57 5.88
N GLU A 70 2.17 -8.52 6.26
CA GLU A 70 3.31 -8.04 5.48
C GLU A 70 4.43 -9.09 5.41
N THR A 71 4.66 -9.67 4.23
CA THR A 71 5.71 -10.68 4.01
C THR A 71 6.41 -10.44 2.68
N THR A 72 7.64 -10.94 2.54
CA THR A 72 8.37 -10.92 1.27
C THR A 72 7.57 -11.59 0.15
N THR A 73 6.87 -12.70 0.44
CA THR A 73 6.03 -13.40 -0.52
C THR A 73 4.89 -12.52 -1.03
N ALA A 74 4.21 -11.79 -0.14
CA ALA A 74 3.14 -10.86 -0.55
C ALA A 74 3.66 -9.75 -1.47
N TYR A 75 4.87 -9.22 -1.23
CA TYR A 75 5.51 -8.31 -2.19
C TYR A 75 5.80 -9.03 -3.52
N THR A 76 6.35 -10.24 -3.50
CA THR A 76 6.63 -11.00 -4.73
C THR A 76 5.36 -11.25 -5.55
N ASP A 77 4.25 -11.59 -4.90
CA ASP A 77 2.98 -11.87 -5.56
C ASP A 77 2.45 -10.62 -6.29
N LEU A 78 2.47 -9.45 -5.63
CA LEU A 78 2.15 -8.15 -6.25
C LEU A 78 3.05 -7.86 -7.47
N LEU A 79 4.36 -8.12 -7.36
CA LEU A 79 5.32 -7.76 -8.41
C LEU A 79 5.31 -8.69 -9.61
N THR A 80 4.90 -9.95 -9.42
CA THR A 80 4.95 -10.97 -10.49
C THR A 80 3.99 -10.64 -11.63
N GLY A 81 2.87 -9.97 -11.35
CA GLY A 81 1.92 -9.51 -12.36
C GLY A 81 2.41 -8.30 -13.17
N ILE A 82 3.39 -7.57 -12.67
CA ILE A 82 3.84 -6.28 -13.22
C ILE A 82 5.18 -6.45 -13.95
N THR A 83 5.28 -5.88 -15.15
CA THR A 83 6.55 -5.86 -15.88
C THR A 83 7.62 -5.06 -15.15
N ALA A 84 8.89 -5.39 -15.35
CA ALA A 84 9.98 -4.74 -14.63
C ALA A 84 10.04 -3.22 -14.90
N GLN A 85 10.07 -2.44 -13.82
CA GLN A 85 10.07 -0.97 -13.85
C GLN A 85 11.49 -0.40 -13.75
N LEU A 86 11.73 0.85 -14.19
CA LEU A 86 13.07 1.42 -14.20
C LEU A 86 13.59 1.79 -12.80
N LEU A 87 12.75 2.45 -12.01
CA LEU A 87 13.02 2.84 -10.62
C LEU A 87 11.82 2.52 -9.75
N VAL A 88 12.09 1.97 -8.58
CA VAL A 88 11.07 1.60 -7.60
C VAL A 88 11.40 2.28 -6.30
N THR A 89 10.42 2.99 -5.75
CA THR A 89 10.51 3.59 -4.44
C THR A 89 9.60 2.85 -3.47
N THR A 90 10.14 2.46 -2.32
CA THR A 90 9.35 1.81 -1.27
C THR A 90 9.74 2.32 0.11
N ASP A 91 8.78 2.40 1.03
CA ASP A 91 9.03 2.58 2.46
C ASP A 91 9.09 1.23 3.21
N GLY A 92 8.78 0.13 2.53
CA GLY A 92 8.87 -1.22 3.02
C GLY A 92 10.26 -1.61 3.50
N GLY A 93 10.32 -2.62 4.35
CA GLY A 93 11.54 -3.12 4.97
C GLY A 93 12.44 -3.96 4.05
N GLN A 94 13.25 -4.81 4.66
CA GLN A 94 14.07 -5.80 3.93
C GLN A 94 13.22 -6.73 3.06
N GLY A 95 11.99 -7.06 3.46
CA GLY A 95 11.08 -7.89 2.67
C GLY A 95 10.75 -7.29 1.31
N ALA A 96 10.34 -6.03 1.27
CA ALA A 96 10.06 -5.30 0.03
C ALA A 96 11.29 -5.23 -0.88
N HIS A 97 12.43 -4.83 -0.32
CA HIS A 97 13.68 -4.70 -1.07
C HIS A 97 14.16 -6.04 -1.65
N SER A 98 14.02 -7.13 -0.88
CA SER A 98 14.36 -8.49 -1.34
C SER A 98 13.45 -8.94 -2.49
N ALA A 99 12.14 -8.70 -2.39
CA ALA A 99 11.20 -9.05 -3.44
C ALA A 99 11.47 -8.28 -4.74
N ILE A 100 11.70 -6.95 -4.65
CA ILE A 100 12.03 -6.11 -5.81
C ILE A 100 13.28 -6.62 -6.52
N ASN A 101 14.36 -6.91 -5.80
CA ASN A 101 15.60 -7.39 -6.42
C ASN A 101 15.46 -8.80 -7.02
N THR A 102 14.56 -9.61 -6.49
CA THR A 102 14.29 -10.96 -7.00
C THR A 102 13.45 -10.91 -8.27
N CYS A 103 12.36 -10.13 -8.27
CA CYS A 103 11.47 -9.98 -9.41
C CYS A 103 12.10 -9.16 -10.53
N TRP A 104 12.78 -8.07 -10.19
CA TRP A 104 13.31 -7.07 -11.13
C TRP A 104 14.78 -6.75 -10.85
N PRO A 105 15.70 -7.67 -11.18
CA PRO A 105 17.12 -7.55 -10.82
C PRO A 105 17.85 -6.37 -11.49
N THR A 106 17.29 -5.80 -12.55
CA THR A 106 17.83 -4.63 -13.26
C THR A 106 17.21 -3.31 -12.80
N ALA A 107 16.11 -3.35 -12.06
CA ALA A 107 15.45 -2.16 -11.55
C ALA A 107 16.29 -1.51 -10.45
N LYS A 108 16.33 -0.18 -10.43
CA LYS A 108 16.90 0.54 -9.29
C LYS A 108 15.87 0.56 -8.17
N ALA A 109 16.23 0.10 -6.97
CA ALA A 109 15.38 0.17 -5.79
C ALA A 109 15.88 1.24 -4.83
N GLN A 110 15.04 2.21 -4.50
CA GLN A 110 15.33 3.21 -3.48
C GLN A 110 14.36 3.04 -2.31
N ARG A 111 14.94 2.79 -1.13
CA ARG A 111 14.17 2.82 0.11
C ARG A 111 14.08 4.24 0.65
N VAL A 112 12.87 4.74 0.88
CA VAL A 112 12.69 6.03 1.57
C VAL A 112 12.82 5.79 3.07
N VAL A 113 13.88 6.34 3.66
CA VAL A 113 14.09 6.29 5.11
C VAL A 113 13.17 7.31 5.77
N ARG A 114 12.04 6.85 6.33
CA ARG A 114 11.20 7.69 7.19
C ARG A 114 11.79 7.75 8.60
N ARG A 115 11.93 8.96 9.16
CA ARG A 115 12.42 9.22 10.53
C ARG A 115 11.44 8.74 11.62
N HIS A 116 10.17 8.52 11.29
CA HIS A 116 9.10 8.24 12.27
C HIS A 116 8.16 7.11 11.81
N THR A 117 8.63 5.87 11.78
CA THR A 117 7.77 4.68 11.55
C THR A 117 7.62 3.92 12.88
N THR A 118 6.40 3.66 13.33
CA THR A 118 6.12 2.78 14.47
C THR A 118 5.24 1.63 14.02
N SER A 119 5.68 0.39 14.27
CA SER A 119 4.85 -0.81 14.08
C SER A 119 3.80 -0.98 15.18
N ARG A 120 3.77 -0.07 16.16
CA ARG A 120 2.78 -0.03 17.25
C ARG A 120 2.19 1.38 17.31
N PRO A 121 1.29 1.73 16.38
CA PRO A 121 0.55 2.99 16.49
C PRO A 121 -0.30 2.95 17.75
N ARG A 122 -0.01 3.81 18.72
CA ARG A 122 -0.87 4.01 19.89
C ARG A 122 -1.95 5.00 19.51
N THR A 123 -3.01 4.49 18.89
CA THR A 123 -4.23 5.26 18.68
C THR A 123 -5.04 5.18 19.97
N PRO A 124 -5.36 6.31 20.65
CA PRO A 124 -6.35 6.28 21.72
C PRO A 124 -7.69 5.82 21.14
N ALA A 125 -8.39 4.97 21.90
CA ALA A 125 -9.74 4.49 21.57
C ALA A 125 -10.77 5.63 21.61
#